data_AF-A0A382IUW2-F1
#
_entry.id   AF-A0A382IUW2-F1
#
_cell.length_a   1.000
_cell.length_b   1.000
_cell.length_c   1.000
_cell.angle_alpha   90.00
_cell.angle_beta   90.00
_cell.angle_gamma   90.00
#
_symmetry.space_group_name_H-M   'P 1'
#
loop_
_entity.id
_entity.type
_entity.pdbx_description
1 polymer ?
#
loop_
_entity_poly.entity_id
_entity_poly.type
_entity_poly.pdbx_seq_one_letter_code
_entity_poly.pdbx_strand_id
1 'polypeptide(L)'
;MNNTQSQSNRLLYTGGISSAIAVFLLLVTFPISTQFFEYKITDIKYVLRSMLDKEPGTNPDVVMVNLDDYSKIQSGKALWPYPYYAAVLEKISSGDPTSIGVDIMLTNTIDTSGWGAVLAALEESFLAINPYLVKFGDMQEPIEAAAHREILSELSMDELPQTDLGEIKHVVDIPYKSRDDIMENSLGIGFVTIEPDLDGVLRRLPIVAEINGMLAPHFFLRVLCAHLDYELGNIELESNRKLTLHDFPVEGSKKDIEIPLDGQGNMLINCISYEKVQKLTKSGHFVSLSAWDVINSNTIDLSNKAVIFGDNSAAHRDYSTTPLDPLLPN
;
A
#
# COMPACT_ATOMS: atom_id res chain seq x y z
N MET A 1 -31.33 -63.15 -26.42
CA MET A 1 -29.86 -63.04 -26.46
C MET A 1 -29.51 -61.57 -26.51
N ASN A 2 -29.22 -60.94 -25.37
CA ASN A 2 -28.71 -59.56 -25.31
C ASN A 2 -27.31 -59.62 -24.70
N ASN A 3 -26.30 -59.39 -25.53
CA ASN A 3 -24.89 -59.42 -25.15
C ASN A 3 -24.43 -57.98 -24.94
N THR A 4 -24.60 -57.44 -23.73
CA THR A 4 -24.07 -56.13 -23.35
C THR A 4 -22.58 -56.28 -23.03
N GLN A 5 -21.74 -56.00 -24.03
CA GLN A 5 -20.29 -55.85 -23.84
C GLN A 5 -20.04 -54.69 -22.86
N SER A 6 -19.44 -55.00 -21.71
CA SER A 6 -18.86 -54.02 -20.80
C SER A 6 -17.78 -53.24 -21.54
N GLN A 7 -18.06 -52.00 -21.92
CA GLN A 7 -17.06 -51.11 -22.51
C GLN A 7 -15.99 -50.80 -21.45
N SER A 8 -14.74 -51.07 -21.80
CA SER A 8 -13.60 -50.85 -20.91
C SER A 8 -13.37 -49.37 -20.66
N ASN A 9 -13.54 -48.92 -19.41
CA ASN A 9 -13.29 -47.53 -18.99
C ASN A 9 -11.84 -47.07 -19.19
N ARG A 10 -10.91 -47.97 -19.58
CA ARG A 10 -9.51 -47.64 -19.88
C ARG A 10 -9.35 -46.51 -20.89
N LEU A 11 -10.14 -46.52 -21.97
CA LEU A 11 -10.08 -45.46 -23.01
C LEU A 11 -10.45 -44.08 -22.46
N LEU A 12 -11.42 -44.03 -21.55
CA LEU A 12 -11.85 -42.81 -20.86
C LEU A 12 -10.77 -42.30 -19.91
N TYR A 13 -10.17 -43.17 -19.11
CA TYR A 13 -9.07 -42.80 -18.21
C TYR A 13 -7.81 -42.37 -18.97
N THR A 14 -7.42 -43.09 -20.03
CA THR A 14 -6.25 -42.72 -20.84
C THR A 14 -6.46 -41.41 -21.59
N GLY A 15 -7.68 -41.17 -22.10
CA GLY A 15 -8.05 -39.90 -22.71
C GLY A 15 -8.00 -38.73 -21.71
N GLY A 16 -8.55 -38.93 -20.51
CA GLY A 16 -8.54 -37.92 -19.45
C GLY A 16 -7.13 -37.60 -18.92
N ILE A 17 -6.27 -38.61 -18.76
CA ILE A 17 -4.87 -38.38 -18.37
C ILE A 17 -4.11 -37.65 -19.49
N SER A 18 -4.34 -38.02 -20.75
CA SER A 18 -3.67 -37.38 -21.89
C SER A 18 -4.08 -35.92 -22.05
N SER A 19 -5.37 -35.60 -21.85
CA SER A 19 -5.83 -34.21 -21.87
C SER A 19 -5.29 -33.42 -20.68
N ALA A 20 -5.25 -33.99 -19.47
CA ALA A 20 -4.67 -33.35 -18.30
C ALA A 20 -3.17 -33.04 -18.50
N ILE A 21 -2.40 -33.98 -19.05
CA ILE A 21 -0.98 -33.77 -19.39
C ILE A 21 -0.82 -32.70 -20.47
N ALA A 22 -1.66 -32.72 -21.51
CA ALA A 22 -1.61 -31.70 -22.56
C ALA A 22 -1.91 -30.30 -22.01
N VAL A 23 -2.93 -30.17 -21.15
CA VAL A 23 -3.25 -28.92 -20.46
C VAL A 23 -2.10 -28.50 -19.56
N PHE A 24 -1.55 -29.40 -18.74
CA PHE A 24 -0.41 -29.11 -17.88
C PHE A 24 0.81 -28.63 -18.66
N LEU A 25 1.17 -29.30 -19.77
CA LEU A 25 2.25 -28.87 -20.64
C LEU A 25 1.97 -27.50 -21.25
N LEU A 26 0.73 -27.21 -21.65
CA LEU A 26 0.36 -25.90 -22.17
C LEU A 26 0.48 -24.80 -21.10
N LEU A 27 0.08 -25.11 -19.86
CA LEU A 27 0.23 -24.19 -18.72
C LEU A 27 1.70 -23.88 -18.42
N VAL A 28 2.57 -24.90 -18.47
CA VAL A 28 4.01 -24.73 -18.21
C VAL A 28 4.75 -24.07 -19.38
N THR A 29 4.35 -24.34 -20.62
CA THR A 29 5.04 -23.83 -21.83
C THR A 29 4.60 -22.44 -22.26
N PHE A 30 3.38 -22.01 -21.92
CA PHE A 30 2.83 -20.68 -22.27
C PHE A 30 2.40 -19.87 -21.04
N PRO A 31 3.34 -19.55 -20.12
CA PRO A 31 3.04 -18.82 -18.90
C PRO A 31 2.46 -17.41 -19.17
N ILE A 32 2.94 -16.71 -20.20
CA ILE A 32 2.46 -15.36 -20.55
C ILE A 32 0.99 -15.39 -20.99
N SER A 33 0.62 -16.35 -21.84
CA SER A 33 -0.76 -16.47 -22.33
C SER A 33 -1.71 -16.82 -21.18
N THR A 34 -1.29 -17.68 -20.26
CA THR A 34 -2.12 -18.11 -19.12
C THR A 34 -2.27 -16.99 -18.09
N GLN A 35 -1.22 -16.22 -17.83
CA GLN A 35 -1.24 -15.04 -16.99
C GLN A 35 -2.22 -13.97 -17.52
N PHE A 36 -2.25 -13.75 -18.84
CA PHE A 36 -3.23 -12.85 -19.46
C PHE A 36 -4.69 -13.28 -19.20
N PHE A 37 -4.98 -14.59 -19.28
CA PHE A 37 -6.31 -15.10 -18.93
C PHE A 37 -6.61 -14.96 -17.44
N GLU A 38 -5.62 -15.22 -16.57
CA GLU A 38 -5.75 -15.03 -15.12
C GLU A 38 -6.12 -13.58 -14.79
N TYR A 39 -5.48 -12.61 -15.43
CA TYR A 39 -5.77 -11.18 -15.23
C TYR A 39 -7.20 -10.84 -15.63
N LYS A 40 -7.65 -11.30 -16.81
CA LYS A 40 -9.03 -11.09 -17.24
C LYS A 40 -10.05 -11.75 -16.33
N ILE A 41 -9.79 -12.97 -15.88
CA ILE A 41 -10.68 -13.67 -14.95
C ILE A 41 -10.74 -12.92 -13.63
N THR A 42 -9.61 -12.39 -13.16
CA THR A 42 -9.52 -11.58 -11.95
C THR A 42 -10.33 -10.29 -12.08
N ASP A 43 -10.22 -9.58 -13.20
CA ASP A 43 -11.02 -8.38 -13.48
C ASP A 43 -12.52 -8.69 -13.52
N ILE A 44 -12.91 -9.79 -14.19
CA ILE A 44 -14.29 -10.25 -14.22
C ILE A 44 -14.80 -10.51 -12.79
N LYS A 45 -13.99 -11.09 -11.89
CA LYS A 45 -14.39 -11.28 -10.48
C LYS A 45 -14.65 -9.95 -9.78
N TYR A 46 -13.80 -8.94 -9.97
CA TYR A 46 -14.02 -7.61 -9.40
C TYR A 46 -15.31 -6.98 -9.93
N VAL A 47 -15.51 -6.99 -11.25
CA VAL A 47 -16.71 -6.43 -11.90
C VAL A 47 -17.98 -7.14 -11.45
N LEU A 48 -17.99 -8.48 -11.43
CA LEU A 48 -19.13 -9.26 -10.93
C LEU A 48 -19.44 -8.94 -9.47
N ARG A 49 -18.41 -8.81 -8.64
CA ARG A 49 -18.56 -8.44 -7.23
C ARG A 49 -19.14 -7.03 -7.07
N SER A 50 -18.73 -6.09 -7.92
CA SER A 50 -19.31 -4.74 -7.99
C SER A 50 -20.78 -4.77 -8.40
N MET A 51 -21.14 -5.48 -9.48
CA MET A 51 -22.53 -5.63 -9.94
C MET A 51 -23.47 -6.26 -8.90
N LEU A 52 -22.93 -7.04 -7.97
CA LEU A 52 -23.68 -7.70 -6.89
C LEU A 52 -23.68 -6.91 -5.57
N ASP A 53 -23.16 -5.67 -5.56
CA ASP A 53 -22.97 -4.85 -4.35
C ASP A 53 -22.15 -5.57 -3.26
N LYS A 54 -21.19 -6.40 -3.68
CA LYS A 54 -20.31 -7.20 -2.80
C LYS A 54 -18.89 -6.67 -2.73
N GLU A 55 -18.63 -5.47 -3.23
CA GLU A 55 -17.36 -4.76 -3.02
C GLU A 55 -17.04 -4.64 -1.52
N PRO A 56 -15.75 -4.58 -1.14
CA PRO A 56 -15.36 -4.39 0.25
C PRO A 56 -15.93 -3.09 0.84
N GLY A 57 -16.06 -3.07 2.17
CA GLY A 57 -16.39 -1.86 2.92
C GLY A 57 -15.15 -0.99 3.17
N THR A 58 -15.36 0.17 3.78
CA THR A 58 -14.31 1.04 4.33
C THR A 58 -14.24 0.89 5.83
N ASN A 59 -13.10 1.26 6.44
CA ASN A 59 -12.99 1.38 7.88
C ASN A 59 -13.17 2.86 8.27
N PRO A 60 -14.16 3.22 9.13
CA PRO A 60 -14.36 4.58 9.59
C PRO A 60 -13.22 5.11 10.47
N ASP A 61 -12.28 4.26 10.88
CA ASP A 61 -11.09 4.65 11.64
C ASP A 61 -9.98 5.19 10.75
N VAL A 62 -10.10 5.07 9.43
CA VAL A 62 -9.20 5.71 8.47
C VAL A 62 -9.80 7.03 7.98
N VAL A 63 -9.05 8.11 8.14
CA VAL A 63 -9.41 9.46 7.69
C VAL A 63 -8.41 9.92 6.63
N MET A 64 -8.90 10.32 5.47
CA MET A 64 -8.08 10.97 4.45
C MET A 64 -8.12 12.49 4.64
N VAL A 65 -6.95 13.13 4.67
CA VAL A 65 -6.80 14.57 4.53
C VAL A 65 -6.09 14.84 3.21
N ASN A 66 -6.70 15.63 2.34
CA ASN A 66 -6.26 15.74 0.95
C ASN A 66 -5.89 17.17 0.60
N LEU A 67 -4.68 17.39 0.11
CA LEU A 67 -4.31 18.58 -0.65
C LEU A 67 -4.93 18.49 -2.05
N ASP A 68 -6.24 18.69 -2.10
CA ASP A 68 -7.07 18.55 -3.31
C ASP A 68 -7.07 19.82 -4.18
N ASP A 69 -7.71 19.74 -5.36
CA ASP A 69 -7.87 20.89 -6.25
C ASP A 69 -8.60 22.04 -5.57
N TYR A 70 -9.58 21.75 -4.71
CA TYR A 70 -10.28 22.77 -3.93
C TYR A 70 -9.32 23.52 -3.00
N SER A 71 -8.42 22.82 -2.31
CA SER A 71 -7.37 23.43 -1.47
C SER A 71 -6.45 24.36 -2.26
N LYS A 72 -6.03 23.93 -3.45
CA LYS A 72 -5.16 24.73 -4.33
C LYS A 72 -5.89 25.96 -4.88
N ILE A 73 -7.17 25.83 -5.21
CA ILE A 73 -8.03 26.95 -5.66
C ILE A 73 -8.25 27.96 -4.54
N GLN A 74 -8.65 27.53 -3.34
CA GLN A 74 -8.95 28.44 -2.23
C GLN A 74 -7.72 29.18 -1.72
N SER A 75 -6.58 28.48 -1.65
CA SER A 75 -5.30 29.11 -1.30
C SER A 75 -4.74 30.04 -2.38
N GLY A 76 -5.19 29.89 -3.63
CA GLY A 76 -4.60 30.55 -4.79
C GLY A 76 -3.16 30.11 -5.09
N LYS A 77 -2.78 28.90 -4.65
CA LYS A 77 -1.41 28.38 -4.75
C LYS A 77 -1.40 26.99 -5.39
N ALA A 78 -0.69 26.84 -6.50
CA ALA A 78 -0.52 25.55 -7.17
C ALA A 78 0.39 24.57 -6.38
N LEU A 79 1.40 25.13 -5.71
CA LEU A 79 2.25 24.44 -4.75
C LEU A 79 2.12 25.17 -3.42
N TRP A 80 1.79 24.43 -2.36
CA TRP A 80 1.68 25.01 -1.03
C TRP A 80 3.06 25.32 -0.45
N PRO A 81 3.20 26.42 0.31
CA PRO A 81 4.41 26.69 1.07
C PRO A 81 4.39 25.86 2.37
N TYR A 82 5.57 25.52 2.91
CA TYR A 82 5.70 24.68 4.09
C TYR A 82 4.83 25.06 5.31
N PRO A 83 4.59 26.35 5.64
CA PRO A 83 3.68 26.72 6.73
C PRO A 83 2.25 26.19 6.58
N TYR A 84 1.79 25.92 5.36
CA TYR A 84 0.46 25.33 5.15
C TYR A 84 0.45 23.84 5.48
N TYR A 85 1.50 23.10 5.11
CA TYR A 85 1.66 21.71 5.51
C TYR A 85 1.78 21.61 7.04
N ALA A 86 2.56 22.49 7.66
CA ALA A 86 2.67 22.59 9.12
C ALA A 86 1.30 22.83 9.77
N ALA A 87 0.53 23.81 9.29
CA ALA A 87 -0.81 24.09 9.83
C ALA A 87 -1.77 22.89 9.71
N VAL A 88 -1.69 22.11 8.62
CA VAL A 88 -2.46 20.85 8.49
C VAL A 88 -2.02 19.84 9.54
N LEU A 89 -0.70 19.61 9.67
CA LEU A 89 -0.14 18.66 10.63
C LEU A 89 -0.45 19.04 12.08
N GLU A 90 -0.36 20.32 12.43
CA GLU A 90 -0.75 20.85 13.75
C GLU A 90 -2.25 20.59 14.01
N LYS A 91 -3.12 20.85 13.03
CA LYS A 91 -4.56 20.61 13.16
C LYS A 91 -4.89 19.13 13.30
N ILE A 92 -4.25 18.27 12.49
CA ILE A 92 -4.38 16.82 12.60
C ILE A 92 -3.93 16.37 14.00
N SER A 93 -2.74 16.77 14.44
CA SER A 93 -2.18 16.38 15.74
C SER A 93 -3.05 16.85 16.91
N SER A 94 -3.61 18.06 16.83
CA SER A 94 -4.53 18.58 17.85
C SER A 94 -5.83 17.80 18.00
N GLY A 95 -6.17 16.96 17.01
CA GLY A 95 -7.32 16.06 17.02
C GLY A 95 -7.06 14.71 17.69
N ASP A 96 -5.86 14.46 18.22
CA ASP A 96 -5.46 13.22 18.92
C ASP A 96 -5.57 11.93 18.07
N PRO A 97 -5.02 11.90 16.84
CA PRO A 97 -4.96 10.68 16.05
C PRO A 97 -4.00 9.67 16.68
N THR A 98 -4.11 8.43 16.24
CA THR A 98 -3.21 7.34 16.67
C THR A 98 -1.98 7.18 15.76
N SER A 99 -2.08 7.63 14.52
CA SER A 99 -0.98 7.61 13.55
C SER A 99 -1.26 8.61 12.42
N ILE A 100 -0.21 9.20 11.85
CA ILE A 100 -0.32 10.13 10.71
C ILE A 100 0.58 9.64 9.57
N GLY A 101 0.00 9.04 8.52
CA GLY A 101 0.73 8.77 7.28
C GLY A 101 0.87 10.05 6.45
N VAL A 102 2.07 10.57 6.26
CA VAL A 102 2.32 11.77 5.44
C VAL A 102 2.73 11.34 4.05
N ASP A 103 1.77 11.05 3.17
CA ASP A 103 2.01 10.60 1.79
C ASP A 103 2.42 11.75 0.85
N ILE A 104 3.46 12.48 1.27
CA ILE A 104 4.06 13.61 0.57
C ILE A 104 5.57 13.51 0.83
N MET A 105 6.37 13.37 -0.23
CA MET A 105 7.84 13.39 -0.09
C MET A 105 8.33 14.83 0.10
N LEU A 106 8.62 15.19 1.36
CA LEU A 106 9.16 16.49 1.73
C LEU A 106 10.67 16.53 1.46
N THR A 107 11.02 16.75 0.20
CA THR A 107 12.40 16.68 -0.31
C THR A 107 13.21 17.97 -0.10
N ASN A 108 14.52 17.88 -0.31
CA ASN A 108 15.43 19.02 -0.35
C ASN A 108 15.11 19.94 -1.53
N THR A 109 14.33 20.99 -1.30
CA THR A 109 14.05 22.05 -2.28
C THR A 109 14.97 23.26 -2.04
N ILE A 110 15.13 24.11 -3.08
CA ILE A 110 15.96 25.32 -3.02
C ILE A 110 15.39 26.35 -2.02
N ASP A 111 14.08 26.32 -1.77
CA ASP A 111 13.40 27.21 -0.83
C ASP A 111 12.93 26.43 0.41
N THR A 112 13.62 26.62 1.53
CA THR A 112 13.29 26.01 2.82
C THR A 112 12.51 26.94 3.74
N SER A 113 11.95 28.04 3.20
CA SER A 113 11.22 29.02 3.99
C SER A 113 9.99 28.39 4.65
N GLY A 114 9.90 28.53 5.98
CA GLY A 114 8.80 27.94 6.77
C GLY A 114 8.97 26.45 7.08
N TRP A 115 10.11 25.85 6.73
CA TRP A 115 10.44 24.46 7.02
C TRP A 115 10.43 24.12 8.52
N GLY A 116 10.98 25.02 9.35
CA GLY A 116 11.00 24.83 10.80
C GLY A 116 9.62 24.68 11.43
N ALA A 117 8.56 25.20 10.79
CA ALA A 117 7.19 24.97 11.24
C ALA A 117 6.72 23.53 11.00
N VAL A 118 7.13 22.91 9.89
CA VAL A 118 6.81 21.51 9.60
C VAL A 118 7.53 20.59 10.58
N LEU A 119 8.82 20.83 10.82
CA LEU A 119 9.58 20.08 11.82
C LEU A 119 8.94 20.19 13.21
N ALA A 120 8.61 21.41 13.65
CA ALA A 120 7.95 21.62 14.95
C ALA A 120 6.61 20.88 15.05
N ALA A 121 5.80 20.90 13.98
CA ALA A 121 4.52 20.21 13.95
C ALA A 121 4.66 18.66 14.01
N LEU A 122 5.71 18.11 13.40
CA LEU A 122 6.02 16.68 13.46
C LEU A 122 6.57 16.29 14.83
N GLU A 123 7.52 17.07 15.37
CA GLU A 123 8.11 16.88 16.69
C GLU A 123 7.07 16.90 17.82
N GLU A 124 6.04 17.74 17.70
CA GLU A 124 5.00 17.89 18.73
C GLU A 124 4.18 16.60 18.95
N SER A 125 3.86 15.87 17.87
CA SER A 125 3.09 14.62 17.97
C SER A 125 3.97 13.38 17.96
N PHE A 126 5.05 13.39 17.18
CA PHE A 126 5.88 12.22 16.87
C PHE A 126 5.06 11.01 16.37
N LEU A 127 3.93 11.26 15.72
CA LEU A 127 3.02 10.22 15.18
C LEU A 127 3.18 9.99 13.67
N ALA A 128 4.01 10.79 13.02
CA ALA A 128 4.13 10.81 11.59
C ALA A 128 4.87 9.59 11.04
N ILE A 129 4.45 9.10 9.89
CA ILE A 129 5.14 8.05 9.14
C ILE A 129 5.43 8.64 7.77
N ASN A 130 6.70 8.57 7.36
CA ASN A 130 7.17 9.23 6.14
C ASN A 130 7.47 8.23 5.00
N PRO A 131 7.16 8.60 3.75
CA PRO A 131 7.37 7.75 2.60
C PRO A 131 8.79 7.87 2.07
N TYR A 132 9.28 6.77 1.48
CA TYR A 132 10.45 6.77 0.61
C TYR A 132 10.19 5.91 -0.63
N LEU A 133 10.86 6.23 -1.74
CA LEU A 133 10.77 5.46 -2.97
C LEU A 133 11.92 4.47 -3.04
N VAL A 134 11.61 3.22 -3.32
CA VAL A 134 12.59 2.17 -3.59
C VAL A 134 12.61 1.80 -5.06
N LYS A 135 13.78 1.38 -5.55
CA LYS A 135 13.94 0.74 -6.84
C LYS A 135 14.22 -0.74 -6.59
N PHE A 136 13.34 -1.60 -7.11
CA PHE A 136 13.58 -3.03 -7.11
C PHE A 136 14.55 -3.43 -8.22
N GLY A 137 15.32 -4.48 -8.00
CA GLY A 137 16.31 -4.95 -8.97
C GLY A 137 16.76 -6.38 -8.74
N ASP A 138 17.88 -6.74 -9.34
CA ASP A 138 18.44 -8.08 -9.26
C ASP A 138 19.07 -8.32 -7.88
N MET A 139 18.82 -9.49 -7.29
CA MET A 139 19.41 -9.93 -6.01
C MET A 139 20.94 -9.93 -5.99
N GLN A 140 21.59 -9.96 -7.16
CA GLN A 140 23.06 -9.87 -7.24
C GLN A 140 23.59 -8.43 -7.20
N GLU A 141 22.72 -7.42 -7.32
CA GLU A 141 23.09 -6.00 -7.25
C GLU A 141 22.81 -5.48 -5.83
N PRO A 142 23.81 -5.46 -4.93
CA PRO A 142 23.55 -5.03 -3.56
C PRO A 142 23.25 -3.53 -3.49
N ILE A 143 22.37 -3.14 -2.58
CA ILE A 143 22.19 -1.73 -2.19
C ILE A 143 23.49 -1.13 -1.63
N GLU A 144 23.82 0.09 -2.02
CA GLU A 144 24.97 0.82 -1.48
C GLU A 144 24.65 1.36 -0.07
N ALA A 145 24.84 0.53 0.96
CA ALA A 145 24.46 0.86 2.34
C ALA A 145 25.05 2.19 2.85
N ALA A 146 26.26 2.56 2.40
CA ALA A 146 26.91 3.81 2.79
C ALA A 146 26.18 5.08 2.27
N ALA A 147 25.51 4.96 1.12
CA ALA A 147 24.76 6.04 0.48
C ALA A 147 23.35 6.22 1.07
N HIS A 148 22.82 5.19 1.75
CA HIS A 148 21.47 5.17 2.31
C HIS A 148 21.46 4.98 3.83
N ARG A 149 22.53 5.43 4.52
CA ARG A 149 22.71 5.20 5.96
C ARG A 149 21.56 5.70 6.81
N GLU A 150 20.94 6.82 6.44
CA GLU A 150 19.86 7.41 7.23
C GLU A 150 18.61 6.50 7.20
N ILE A 151 18.18 6.05 6.01
CA ILE A 151 17.05 5.11 5.89
C ILE A 151 17.35 3.79 6.57
N LEU A 152 18.56 3.24 6.38
CA LEU A 152 18.93 1.98 7.03
C LEU A 152 18.98 2.09 8.55
N SER A 153 19.38 3.26 9.08
CA SER A 153 19.34 3.55 10.52
C SER A 153 17.90 3.58 11.03
N GLU A 154 17.01 4.31 10.36
CA GLU A 154 15.58 4.36 10.70
C GLU A 154 14.94 2.96 10.69
N LEU A 155 15.15 2.18 9.64
CA LEU A 155 14.63 0.80 9.54
C LEU A 155 15.21 -0.12 10.63
N SER A 156 16.46 0.09 11.05
CA SER A 156 17.07 -0.71 12.12
C SER A 156 16.48 -0.41 13.51
N MET A 157 15.85 0.75 13.71
CA MET A 157 15.18 1.11 14.97
C MET A 157 13.80 0.45 15.10
N ASP A 158 13.18 0.04 13.99
CA ASP A 158 11.83 -0.54 13.92
C ASP A 158 11.77 -2.05 14.28
N GLU A 159 12.86 -2.63 14.80
CA GLU A 159 13.00 -4.05 15.18
C GLU A 159 12.47 -5.03 14.09
N LEU A 160 12.77 -4.72 12.83
CA LEU A 160 12.24 -5.46 11.69
C LEU A 160 12.72 -6.91 11.64
N PRO A 161 11.85 -7.85 11.21
CA PRO A 161 12.26 -9.21 10.90
C PRO A 161 13.37 -9.22 9.85
N GLN A 162 14.28 -10.20 9.97
CA GLN A 162 15.30 -10.44 8.97
C GLN A 162 14.77 -11.39 7.90
N THR A 163 15.24 -11.25 6.67
CA THR A 163 14.87 -12.12 5.54
C THR A 163 16.08 -12.39 4.66
N ASP A 164 16.12 -13.58 4.06
CA ASP A 164 17.21 -13.97 3.17
C ASP A 164 17.00 -13.40 1.76
N LEU A 165 18.11 -13.16 1.06
CA LEU A 165 18.08 -12.71 -0.34
C LEU A 165 17.32 -13.72 -1.22
N GLY A 166 16.33 -13.21 -1.94
CA GLY A 166 15.53 -13.97 -2.91
C GLY A 166 14.24 -14.58 -2.38
N GLU A 167 13.91 -14.37 -1.11
CA GLU A 167 12.59 -14.68 -0.57
C GLU A 167 11.53 -13.66 -0.97
N ILE A 168 11.94 -12.41 -1.25
CA ILE A 168 11.05 -11.29 -1.57
C ILE A 168 11.77 -10.34 -2.54
N LYS A 169 11.08 -9.30 -3.00
CA LYS A 169 11.68 -8.25 -3.86
C LYS A 169 12.85 -7.58 -3.16
N HIS A 170 14.01 -7.59 -3.84
CA HIS A 170 15.24 -6.95 -3.41
C HIS A 170 15.27 -5.48 -3.84
N VAL A 171 15.57 -4.58 -2.90
CA VAL A 171 15.80 -3.16 -3.19
C VAL A 171 17.27 -2.92 -3.52
N VAL A 172 17.52 -2.31 -4.67
CA VAL A 172 18.87 -1.98 -5.16
C VAL A 172 19.24 -0.51 -4.97
N ASP A 173 18.25 0.38 -4.83
CA ASP A 173 18.46 1.82 -4.68
C ASP A 173 17.24 2.49 -4.02
N ILE A 174 17.47 3.63 -3.38
CA ILE A 174 16.44 4.48 -2.76
C ILE A 174 16.54 5.87 -3.40
N PRO A 175 15.97 6.07 -4.59
CA PRO A 175 16.18 7.28 -5.38
C PRO A 175 15.54 8.53 -4.80
N TYR A 176 14.48 8.39 -3.99
CA TYR A 176 13.77 9.53 -3.40
C TYR A 176 13.37 9.22 -1.96
N LYS A 177 13.53 10.20 -1.09
CA LYS A 177 13.13 10.16 0.32
C LYS A 177 12.78 11.57 0.80
N SER A 178 11.96 11.67 1.85
CA SER A 178 11.87 12.90 2.64
C SER A 178 13.26 13.26 3.20
N ARG A 179 13.45 14.53 3.56
CA ARG A 179 14.70 14.97 4.21
C ARG A 179 14.95 14.24 5.52
N ASP A 180 16.22 14.11 5.86
CA ASP A 180 16.67 13.37 7.05
C ASP A 180 16.06 13.92 8.34
N ASP A 181 16.03 15.25 8.50
CA ASP A 181 15.45 15.92 9.65
C ASP A 181 13.93 15.68 9.80
N ILE A 182 13.21 15.37 8.72
CA ILE A 182 11.78 15.00 8.80
C ILE A 182 11.63 13.56 9.26
N MET A 183 12.44 12.65 8.71
CA MET A 183 12.37 11.23 9.03
C MET A 183 12.79 10.99 10.48
N GLU A 184 13.86 11.65 10.95
CA GLU A 184 14.35 11.56 12.34
C GLU A 184 13.33 12.08 13.37
N ASN A 185 12.41 12.96 12.95
CA ASN A 185 11.33 13.51 13.79
C ASN A 185 9.96 12.88 13.50
N SER A 186 9.98 11.59 13.14
CA SER A 186 8.80 10.80 12.80
C SER A 186 8.78 9.49 13.56
N LEU A 187 7.58 8.92 13.73
CA LEU A 187 7.40 7.60 14.35
C LEU A 187 8.06 6.48 13.55
N GLY A 188 8.21 6.66 12.22
CA GLY A 188 8.89 5.70 11.36
C GLY A 188 8.75 6.04 9.88
N ILE A 189 9.16 5.10 9.04
CA ILE A 189 9.17 5.24 7.59
C ILE A 189 8.62 3.99 6.89
N GLY A 190 8.13 4.14 5.66
CA GLY A 190 7.74 2.99 4.84
C GLY A 190 7.81 3.32 3.36
N PHE A 191 8.09 2.31 2.52
CA PHE A 191 8.24 2.54 1.09
C PHE A 191 6.88 2.65 0.38
N VAL A 192 6.80 3.46 -0.68
CA VAL A 192 5.55 3.69 -1.45
C VAL A 192 5.59 3.18 -2.89
N THR A 193 6.65 2.47 -3.29
CA THR A 193 6.80 2.01 -4.67
C THR A 193 5.68 1.07 -5.08
N ILE A 194 4.95 1.46 -6.14
CA ILE A 194 3.91 0.67 -6.78
C ILE A 194 4.42 0.16 -8.13
N GLU A 195 4.23 -1.14 -8.39
CA GLU A 195 4.50 -1.76 -9.70
C GLU A 195 3.21 -2.39 -10.22
N PRO A 196 2.51 -1.75 -11.18
CA PRO A 196 1.33 -2.34 -11.81
C PRO A 196 1.65 -3.69 -12.47
N ASP A 197 0.62 -4.50 -12.71
CA ASP A 197 0.79 -5.73 -13.48
C ASP A 197 1.29 -5.41 -14.91
N LEU A 198 1.79 -6.42 -15.63
CA LEU A 198 2.34 -6.29 -16.99
C LEU A 198 1.42 -5.59 -18.02
N ASP A 199 0.11 -5.57 -17.79
CA ASP A 199 -0.88 -4.87 -18.62
C ASP A 199 -1.17 -3.43 -18.17
N GLY A 200 -0.45 -2.93 -17.17
CA GLY A 200 -0.59 -1.59 -16.61
C GLY A 200 -1.69 -1.44 -15.57
N VAL A 201 -2.41 -2.52 -15.24
CA VAL A 201 -3.50 -2.49 -14.26
C VAL A 201 -2.96 -2.81 -12.86
N LEU A 202 -3.29 -1.95 -11.90
CA LEU A 202 -2.96 -2.11 -10.50
C LEU A 202 -3.91 -3.10 -9.84
N ARG A 203 -3.50 -4.36 -9.76
CA ARG A 203 -4.24 -5.42 -9.02
C ARG A 203 -3.56 -5.83 -7.73
N ARG A 204 -2.24 -5.63 -7.65
CA ARG A 204 -1.39 -6.12 -6.57
C ARG A 204 -0.51 -4.98 -6.07
N LEU A 205 -0.15 -5.03 -4.79
CA LEU A 205 0.73 -4.06 -4.14
C LEU A 205 1.85 -4.81 -3.43
N PRO A 206 3.13 -4.43 -3.59
CA PRO A 206 4.19 -4.94 -2.71
C PRO A 206 3.86 -4.56 -1.27
N ILE A 207 3.75 -5.55 -0.38
CA ILE A 207 3.38 -5.29 1.03
C ILE A 207 4.61 -5.21 1.95
N VAL A 208 5.68 -5.88 1.56
CA VAL A 208 7.00 -5.89 2.19
C VAL A 208 8.08 -6.00 1.11
N ALA A 209 9.30 -5.58 1.44
CA ALA A 209 10.47 -5.71 0.57
C ALA A 209 11.72 -6.00 1.41
N GLU A 210 12.73 -6.62 0.82
CA GLU A 210 14.01 -6.82 1.48
C GLU A 210 14.92 -5.62 1.18
N ILE A 211 15.42 -5.02 2.25
CA ILE A 211 16.33 -3.88 2.23
C ILE A 211 17.49 -4.18 3.18
N ASN A 212 18.64 -4.54 2.64
CA ASN A 212 19.85 -4.82 3.40
C ASN A 212 19.63 -5.88 4.51
N GLY A 213 18.92 -6.95 4.18
CA GLY A 213 18.57 -8.07 5.06
C GLY A 213 17.32 -7.87 5.92
N MET A 214 16.75 -6.66 5.93
CA MET A 214 15.55 -6.33 6.72
C MET A 214 14.29 -6.45 5.88
N LEU A 215 13.23 -7.00 6.45
CA LEU A 215 11.90 -7.07 5.85
C LEU A 215 11.16 -5.74 6.07
N ALA A 216 11.47 -4.75 5.25
CA ALA A 216 10.87 -3.42 5.34
C ALA A 216 9.40 -3.44 4.93
N PRO A 217 8.49 -2.79 5.68
CA PRO A 217 7.07 -2.72 5.34
C PRO A 217 6.79 -1.64 4.29
N HIS A 218 5.77 -1.89 3.47
CA HIS A 218 5.17 -0.83 2.65
C HIS A 218 4.56 0.24 3.58
N PHE A 219 4.57 1.50 3.14
CA PHE A 219 4.04 2.66 3.85
C PHE A 219 2.68 2.41 4.52
N PHE A 220 1.67 1.95 3.78
CA PHE A 220 0.36 1.63 4.34
C PHE A 220 0.37 0.53 5.42
N LEU A 221 1.25 -0.47 5.31
CA LEU A 221 1.41 -1.47 6.37
C LEU A 221 2.03 -0.82 7.62
N ARG A 222 3.05 0.04 7.46
CA ARG A 222 3.65 0.77 8.58
C ARG A 222 2.65 1.67 9.30
N VAL A 223 1.80 2.37 8.55
CA VAL A 223 0.69 3.20 9.09
C VAL A 223 -0.31 2.35 9.84
N LEU A 224 -0.72 1.21 9.28
CA LEU A 224 -1.64 0.28 9.94
C LEU A 224 -1.04 -0.26 11.25
N CYS A 225 0.24 -0.63 11.24
CA CYS A 225 0.92 -1.14 12.44
C CYS A 225 0.98 -0.06 13.53
N ALA A 226 1.32 1.18 13.19
CA ALA A 226 1.30 2.28 14.16
C ALA A 226 -0.10 2.56 14.73
N HIS A 227 -1.12 2.60 13.86
CA HIS A 227 -2.51 2.83 14.26
C HIS A 227 -3.01 1.81 15.30
N LEU A 228 -2.59 0.56 15.13
CA LEU A 228 -3.02 -0.57 15.93
C LEU A 228 -2.06 -0.91 17.08
N ASP A 229 -1.00 -0.12 17.28
CA ASP A 229 0.09 -0.41 18.23
C ASP A 229 0.64 -1.84 18.05
N TYR A 230 0.90 -2.19 16.80
CA TYR A 230 1.37 -3.52 16.39
C TYR A 230 2.88 -3.50 16.11
N GLU A 231 3.60 -4.38 16.81
CA GLU A 231 5.05 -4.53 16.69
C GLU A 231 5.42 -5.22 15.35
N LEU A 232 6.27 -4.57 14.55
CA LEU A 232 6.70 -5.07 13.25
C LEU A 232 7.51 -6.37 13.35
N GLY A 233 8.18 -6.61 14.48
CA GLY A 233 8.90 -7.86 14.76
C GLY A 233 8.00 -9.10 14.78
N ASN A 234 6.68 -8.95 14.91
CA ASN A 234 5.71 -10.06 14.85
C ASN A 234 5.29 -10.43 13.41
N ILE A 235 5.93 -9.85 12.40
CA ILE A 235 5.71 -10.19 11.00
C ILE A 235 6.65 -11.34 10.62
N GLU A 236 6.11 -12.41 10.05
CA GLU A 236 6.89 -13.54 9.54
C GLU A 236 6.68 -13.68 8.02
N LEU A 237 7.78 -13.70 7.26
CA LEU A 237 7.75 -14.14 5.87
C LEU A 237 7.97 -15.65 5.81
N GLU A 238 6.89 -16.44 5.91
CA GLU A 238 6.99 -17.91 5.83
C GLU A 238 7.48 -18.40 4.46
N SER A 239 7.14 -17.66 3.40
CA SER A 239 7.63 -17.89 2.04
C SER A 239 7.34 -16.69 1.14
N ASN A 240 7.89 -16.68 -0.08
CA ASN A 240 7.53 -15.70 -1.11
C ASN A 240 6.03 -15.69 -1.51
N ARG A 241 5.23 -16.64 -1.00
CA ARG A 241 3.78 -16.78 -1.22
C ARG A 241 2.92 -16.50 0.02
N LYS A 242 3.53 -16.29 1.19
CA LYS A 242 2.78 -16.17 2.45
C LYS A 242 3.53 -15.31 3.45
N LEU A 243 2.87 -14.25 3.88
CA LEU A 243 3.26 -13.41 5.01
C LEU A 243 2.27 -13.67 6.16
N THR A 244 2.75 -13.81 7.38
CA THR A 244 1.91 -14.00 8.57
C THR A 244 2.15 -12.83 9.53
N LEU A 245 1.06 -12.22 10.00
CA LEU A 245 1.07 -11.22 11.08
C LEU A 245 0.63 -11.93 12.35
N HIS A 246 1.57 -12.28 13.23
CA HIS A 246 1.26 -13.00 14.47
C HIS A 246 0.59 -12.10 15.48
N ASP A 247 -0.35 -12.65 16.26
CA ASP A 247 -0.96 -11.92 17.37
C ASP A 247 -1.62 -10.58 16.97
N PHE A 248 -2.05 -10.46 15.70
CA PHE A 248 -2.62 -9.24 15.15
C PHE A 248 -3.95 -8.87 15.84
N PRO A 249 -4.15 -7.60 16.22
CA PRO A 249 -5.35 -7.16 16.91
C PRO A 249 -6.56 -7.13 15.97
N VAL A 250 -7.54 -7.99 16.24
CA VAL A 250 -8.82 -8.08 15.51
C VAL A 250 -9.97 -8.08 16.52
N GLU A 251 -10.79 -7.02 16.51
CA GLU A 251 -12.03 -6.92 17.29
C GLU A 251 -11.87 -7.28 18.78
N GLY A 252 -10.79 -6.82 19.42
CA GLY A 252 -10.50 -7.08 20.83
C GLY A 252 -9.93 -8.47 21.13
N SER A 253 -9.54 -9.23 20.10
CA SER A 253 -8.79 -10.48 20.21
C SER A 253 -7.46 -10.38 19.45
N LYS A 254 -6.48 -11.20 19.80
CA LYS A 254 -5.24 -11.37 19.04
C LYS A 254 -5.32 -12.66 18.23
N LYS A 255 -5.01 -12.59 16.95
CA LYS A 255 -5.04 -13.74 16.02
C LYS A 255 -3.99 -13.59 14.94
N ASP A 256 -3.47 -14.72 14.50
CA ASP A 256 -2.59 -14.74 13.32
C ASP A 256 -3.40 -14.42 12.06
N ILE A 257 -2.91 -13.48 11.27
CA ILE A 257 -3.46 -13.13 9.97
C ILE A 257 -2.50 -13.59 8.89
N GLU A 258 -2.98 -14.47 8.01
CA GLU A 258 -2.23 -14.91 6.83
C GLU A 258 -2.57 -14.01 5.63
N ILE A 259 -1.54 -13.43 5.02
CA ILE A 259 -1.62 -12.60 3.82
C ILE A 259 -1.00 -13.38 2.65
N PRO A 260 -1.81 -13.80 1.66
CA PRO A 260 -1.30 -14.48 0.49
C PRO A 260 -0.54 -13.53 -0.43
N LEU A 261 0.64 -13.96 -0.89
CA LEU A 261 1.51 -13.24 -1.80
C LEU A 261 1.59 -13.94 -3.17
N ASP A 262 1.97 -13.19 -4.20
CA ASP A 262 2.04 -13.66 -5.59
C ASP A 262 3.35 -14.38 -5.97
N GLY A 263 4.27 -14.60 -5.02
CA GLY A 263 5.60 -15.16 -5.29
C GLY A 263 6.69 -14.12 -5.47
N GLN A 264 6.30 -12.84 -5.57
CA GLN A 264 7.19 -11.67 -5.69
C GLN A 264 6.89 -10.64 -4.60
N GLY A 265 6.24 -11.05 -3.51
CA GLY A 265 5.92 -10.16 -2.40
C GLY A 265 4.74 -9.22 -2.58
N ASN A 266 3.97 -9.37 -3.67
CA ASN A 266 2.81 -8.53 -3.88
C ASN A 266 1.55 -9.21 -3.34
N MET A 267 0.80 -8.46 -2.54
CA MET A 267 -0.52 -8.82 -2.05
C MET A 267 -1.58 -8.41 -3.07
N LEU A 268 -2.58 -9.26 -3.31
CA LEU A 268 -3.73 -8.90 -4.15
C LEU A 268 -4.60 -7.84 -3.44
N ILE A 269 -4.85 -6.73 -4.12
CA ILE A 269 -5.63 -5.62 -3.57
C ILE A 269 -7.12 -5.97 -3.61
N ASN A 270 -7.80 -5.81 -2.49
CA ASN A 270 -9.24 -5.94 -2.45
C ASN A 270 -9.91 -4.65 -3.00
N CYS A 271 -9.98 -4.50 -4.33
CA CYS A 271 -10.39 -3.26 -4.99
C CYS A 271 -11.84 -2.84 -4.66
N ILE A 272 -12.01 -1.53 -4.45
CA ILE A 272 -13.28 -0.82 -4.32
C ILE A 272 -13.42 0.16 -5.48
N SER A 273 -14.63 0.31 -6.04
CA SER A 273 -14.87 1.24 -7.15
C SER A 273 -14.88 2.69 -6.69
N TYR A 274 -14.44 3.59 -7.55
CA TYR A 274 -14.47 5.03 -7.28
C TYR A 274 -15.90 5.54 -7.03
N GLU A 275 -16.88 5.02 -7.77
CA GLU A 275 -18.30 5.33 -7.53
C GLU A 275 -18.73 4.97 -6.11
N LYS A 276 -18.32 3.79 -5.59
CA LYS A 276 -18.64 3.38 -4.23
C LYS A 276 -17.93 4.24 -3.19
N VAL A 277 -16.66 4.59 -3.40
CA VAL A 277 -15.94 5.53 -2.53
C VAL A 277 -16.70 6.86 -2.45
N GLN A 278 -17.12 7.44 -3.57
CA GLN A 278 -17.91 8.68 -3.58
C GLN A 278 -19.25 8.56 -2.82
N LYS A 279 -19.95 7.43 -2.94
CA LYS A 279 -21.19 7.17 -2.20
C LYS A 279 -20.92 7.07 -0.69
N LEU A 280 -19.84 6.40 -0.28
CA LEU A 280 -19.44 6.27 1.13
C LEU A 280 -19.03 7.62 1.71
N THR A 281 -18.28 8.44 0.96
CA THR A 281 -17.94 9.81 1.38
C THR A 281 -19.19 10.67 1.58
N LYS A 282 -20.10 10.68 0.60
CA LYS A 282 -21.35 11.46 0.68
C LYS A 282 -22.27 11.03 1.81
N SER A 283 -22.22 9.76 2.19
CA SER A 283 -23.01 9.20 3.29
C SER A 283 -22.31 9.23 4.65
N GLY A 284 -21.07 9.73 4.73
CA GLY A 284 -20.29 9.82 5.96
C GLY A 284 -19.69 8.50 6.46
N HIS A 285 -19.72 7.43 5.66
CA HIS A 285 -19.12 6.13 6.00
C HIS A 285 -17.63 6.04 5.63
N PHE A 286 -17.11 7.04 4.92
CA PHE A 286 -15.69 7.23 4.64
C PHE A 286 -15.36 8.71 4.81
N VAL A 287 -14.41 9.02 5.68
CA VAL A 287 -14.06 10.41 5.99
C VAL A 287 -12.93 10.86 5.09
N SER A 288 -13.20 11.84 4.22
CA SER A 288 -12.23 12.46 3.33
C SER A 288 -12.40 13.97 3.43
N LEU A 289 -11.39 14.63 4.01
CA LEU A 289 -11.38 16.05 4.32
C LEU A 289 -10.44 16.78 3.37
N SER A 290 -10.82 17.97 2.95
CA SER A 290 -9.91 18.86 2.24
C SER A 290 -8.93 19.51 3.23
N ALA A 291 -7.64 19.56 2.90
CA ALA A 291 -6.61 20.18 3.70
C ALA A 291 -6.92 21.67 3.99
N TRP A 292 -7.54 22.37 3.03
CA TRP A 292 -7.98 23.75 3.24
C TRP A 292 -9.08 23.86 4.30
N ASP A 293 -10.04 22.95 4.31
CA ASP A 293 -11.08 22.97 5.34
C ASP A 293 -10.50 22.58 6.71
N VAL A 294 -9.50 21.68 6.74
CA VAL A 294 -8.78 21.30 7.97
C VAL A 294 -8.10 22.51 8.63
N ILE A 295 -7.31 23.29 7.88
CA ILE A 295 -6.62 24.47 8.46
C ILE A 295 -7.57 25.57 8.92
N ASN A 296 -8.75 25.69 8.28
CA ASN A 296 -9.76 26.69 8.62
C ASN A 296 -10.79 26.20 9.66
N SER A 297 -10.70 24.94 10.06
CA SER A 297 -11.58 24.37 11.08
C SER A 297 -11.16 24.81 12.49
N ASN A 298 -12.11 24.76 13.43
CA ASN A 298 -11.81 24.99 14.85
C ASN A 298 -11.03 23.78 15.41
N THR A 299 -11.76 22.74 15.79
CA THR A 299 -11.24 21.48 16.33
C THR A 299 -11.85 20.34 15.55
N ILE A 300 -11.02 19.36 15.18
CA ILE A 300 -11.43 18.12 14.54
C ILE A 300 -11.17 17.00 15.54
N ASP A 301 -12.16 16.17 15.82
CA ASP A 301 -11.95 14.97 16.63
C ASP A 301 -11.43 13.85 15.73
N LEU A 302 -10.19 13.44 15.98
CA LEU A 302 -9.49 12.35 15.29
C LEU A 302 -9.10 11.25 16.27
N SER A 303 -9.73 11.21 17.45
CA SER A 303 -9.50 10.19 18.47
C SER A 303 -9.70 8.78 17.90
N ASN A 304 -8.72 7.89 18.10
CA ASN A 304 -8.71 6.53 17.54
C ASN A 304 -8.73 6.48 16.01
N LYS A 305 -8.23 7.51 15.32
CA LYS A 305 -8.14 7.53 13.85
C LYS A 305 -6.71 7.37 13.35
N ALA A 306 -6.54 6.63 12.27
CA ALA A 306 -5.39 6.69 11.39
C ALA A 306 -5.64 7.76 10.34
N VAL A 307 -4.78 8.77 10.25
CA VAL A 307 -4.92 9.86 9.30
C VAL A 307 -3.90 9.69 8.19
N ILE A 308 -4.32 9.78 6.93
CA ILE A 308 -3.41 9.82 5.77
C ILE A 308 -3.52 11.21 5.16
N PHE A 309 -2.40 11.94 5.11
CA PHE A 309 -2.30 13.25 4.50
C PHE A 309 -1.50 13.18 3.20
N GLY A 310 -2.18 13.36 2.06
CA GLY A 310 -1.59 13.25 0.71
C GLY A 310 -2.00 14.38 -0.24
N ASP A 311 -1.32 14.49 -1.40
CA ASP A 311 -1.69 15.39 -2.50
C ASP A 311 -2.34 14.60 -3.65
N ASN A 312 -3.67 14.59 -3.67
CA ASN A 312 -4.47 13.93 -4.71
C ASN A 312 -4.99 14.91 -5.78
N SER A 313 -4.40 16.10 -5.87
CA SER A 313 -4.83 17.11 -6.85
C SER A 313 -4.55 16.66 -8.29
N ALA A 314 -5.35 17.14 -9.24
CA ALA A 314 -5.16 16.83 -10.65
C ALA A 314 -3.82 17.36 -11.20
N ALA A 315 -3.21 18.34 -10.51
CA ALA A 315 -1.90 18.86 -10.85
C ALA A 315 -0.77 17.84 -10.63
N HIS A 316 -0.91 16.93 -9.66
CA HIS A 316 0.06 15.86 -9.41
C HIS A 316 -0.05 14.72 -10.43
N ARG A 317 -1.19 14.64 -11.16
CA ARG A 317 -1.47 13.65 -12.23
C ARG A 317 -1.19 12.20 -11.84
N ASP A 318 -1.34 11.88 -10.56
CA ASP A 318 -1.12 10.54 -10.07
C ASP A 318 -2.43 9.74 -10.20
N TYR A 319 -2.47 8.84 -11.17
CA TYR A 319 -3.64 8.02 -11.46
C TYR A 319 -3.21 6.59 -11.73
N SER A 320 -3.92 5.63 -11.14
CA SER A 320 -3.79 4.21 -11.46
C SER A 320 -4.98 3.72 -12.29
N THR A 321 -4.68 2.83 -13.24
CA THR A 321 -5.73 1.97 -13.82
C THR A 321 -5.97 0.82 -12.86
N THR A 322 -7.21 0.59 -12.45
CA THR A 322 -7.61 -0.55 -11.60
C THR A 322 -8.57 -1.46 -12.36
N PRO A 323 -8.87 -2.67 -11.84
CA PRO A 323 -9.88 -3.55 -12.45
C PRO A 323 -11.28 -2.96 -12.60
N LEU A 324 -11.63 -1.96 -11.76
CA LEU A 324 -12.97 -1.35 -11.72
C LEU A 324 -12.99 0.03 -12.38
N ASP A 325 -11.90 0.78 -12.28
CA ASP A 325 -11.83 2.17 -12.70
C ASP A 325 -10.58 2.42 -13.57
N PRO A 326 -10.72 3.00 -14.78
CA PRO A 326 -9.58 3.25 -15.66
C PRO A 326 -8.70 4.43 -15.21
N LEU A 327 -9.22 5.32 -14.38
CA LEU A 327 -8.54 6.50 -13.84
C LEU A 327 -8.97 6.69 -12.39
N LEU A 328 -8.33 5.95 -11.48
CA LEU A 328 -8.48 6.15 -10.05
C LEU A 328 -7.40 7.15 -9.58
N PRO A 329 -7.77 8.27 -8.94
CA PRO A 329 -6.78 9.14 -8.28
C PRO A 329 -6.03 8.35 -7.22
N ASN A 330 -4.71 8.42 -7.24
CA ASN A 330 -3.84 7.87 -6.19
C ASN A 330 -3.82 8.80 -4.97
#